data_AF-A0A1H6Z448-F1
#
_entry.id   AF-A0A1H6Z448-F1
#
_cell.length_a   1.000
_cell.length_b   1.000
_cell.length_c   1.000
_cell.angle_alpha   90.00
_cell.angle_beta   90.00
_cell.angle_gamma   90.00
#
_symmetry.space_group_name_H-M   'P 1'
#
loop_
_entity.id
_entity.type
_entity.pdbx_description
1 polymer ?
#
loop_
_entity_poly.entity_id
_entity_poly.type
_entity_poly.pdbx_seq_one_letter_code
_entity_poly.pdbx_strand_id
1 'polypeptide(L)'
;MIFVWSGLGFLVIPIVFVTSMAVTLVLEKLLGVIGHGEWLTTAIGLGILAGAAANWFIGKKLNSTPPRELIDAKTNETVLLYKRHKFFWIPMQYWSFPVVAVSLIVLFSQSGHAAPPARGNSLPPLQALVECKGAASGIAAYADKLEEGTLAGWAKNPELSTFMSDVWRMPKPMTVTVAGLQTQDVRFGSYELGNYAVHAVTDATDLDAVARQLGLRGVDGRGLAREAGKGAWIVARQFKGRVEVGCEYPNPRIAG
;
A
#
# COMPACT_ATOMS: atom_id res chain seq x y z
N MET A 1 18.76 13.93 40.69
CA MET A 1 18.13 13.00 39.72
C MET A 1 16.71 13.45 39.48
N ILE A 2 16.37 13.78 38.24
CA ILE A 2 15.01 14.15 37.84
C ILE A 2 14.24 12.83 37.72
N PHE A 3 13.47 12.47 38.74
CA PHE A 3 12.55 11.32 38.65
C PHE A 3 11.36 11.73 37.80
N VAL A 4 11.25 11.14 36.62
CA VAL A 4 10.23 11.45 35.61
C VAL A 4 8.88 10.81 35.95
N TRP A 5 8.82 9.89 36.92
CA TRP A 5 7.59 9.22 37.35
C TRP A 5 7.48 9.14 38.88
N SER A 6 6.26 8.97 39.38
CA SER A 6 5.94 8.78 40.79
C SER A 6 5.00 7.57 40.96
N GLY A 7 5.35 6.67 41.88
CA GLY A 7 4.62 5.44 42.17
C GLY A 7 4.46 4.56 40.92
N LEU A 8 3.25 4.04 40.71
CA LEU A 8 2.89 3.20 39.56
C LEU A 8 2.69 3.96 38.24
N GLY A 9 3.10 5.24 38.14
CA GLY A 9 2.90 6.04 36.93
C GLY A 9 3.47 5.42 35.65
N PHE A 10 4.56 4.64 35.75
CA PHE A 10 5.17 3.95 34.61
C PHE A 10 4.25 2.91 33.94
N LEU A 11 3.17 2.46 34.62
CA LEU A 11 2.24 1.47 34.06
C LEU A 11 1.43 1.98 32.85
N VAL A 12 1.45 3.30 32.56
CA VAL A 12 0.80 3.86 31.35
C VAL A 12 1.24 3.11 30.10
N ILE A 13 2.56 2.91 29.93
CA ILE A 13 3.14 2.28 28.75
C ILE A 13 2.67 0.83 28.58
N PRO A 14 2.87 -0.10 29.55
CA PRO A 14 2.46 -1.48 29.40
C PRO A 14 0.94 -1.63 29.31
N ILE A 15 0.15 -0.82 30.04
CA ILE A 15 -1.31 -0.86 29.95
C ILE A 15 -1.73 -0.54 28.52
N VAL A 16 -1.32 0.61 27.98
CA VAL A 16 -1.70 1.03 26.63
C VAL A 16 -1.20 0.04 25.60
N PHE A 17 0.07 -0.38 25.67
CA PHE A 17 0.66 -1.28 24.69
C PHE A 17 -0.03 -2.66 24.65
N VAL A 18 -0.16 -3.32 25.81
CA VAL A 18 -0.71 -4.69 25.89
C VAL A 18 -2.18 -4.71 25.49
N THR A 19 -2.96 -3.75 25.99
CA THR A 19 -4.40 -3.69 25.66
C THR A 19 -4.63 -3.33 24.19
N SER A 20 -3.87 -2.39 23.64
CA SER A 20 -3.98 -2.03 22.22
C SER A 20 -3.60 -3.20 21.32
N MET A 21 -2.51 -3.90 21.64
CA MET A 21 -2.07 -5.07 20.90
C MET A 21 -3.10 -6.20 20.96
N ALA A 22 -3.61 -6.52 22.16
CA ALA A 22 -4.62 -7.57 22.33
C ALA A 22 -5.90 -7.27 21.53
N VAL A 23 -6.41 -6.04 21.61
CA VAL A 23 -7.63 -5.65 20.90
C VAL A 23 -7.40 -5.61 19.39
N THR A 24 -6.24 -5.12 18.92
CA THR A 24 -5.89 -5.12 17.49
C THR A 24 -5.87 -6.54 16.94
N LEU A 25 -5.20 -7.47 17.61
CA LEU A 25 -5.09 -8.88 17.17
C LEU A 25 -6.46 -9.57 17.13
N VAL A 26 -7.33 -9.26 18.10
CA VAL A 26 -8.71 -9.79 18.12
C VAL A 26 -9.52 -9.21 16.96
N LEU A 27 -9.47 -7.89 16.75
CA LEU A 27 -10.20 -7.22 15.68
C LEU A 27 -9.74 -7.66 14.30
N GLU A 28 -8.43 -7.80 14.07
CA GLU A 28 -7.87 -8.27 12.81
C GLU A 28 -8.40 -9.67 12.46
N LYS A 29 -8.41 -10.59 13.43
CA LYS A 29 -8.98 -11.93 13.22
C LYS A 29 -10.48 -11.89 12.94
N LEU A 30 -11.23 -11.09 13.68
CA LEU A 30 -12.68 -10.98 13.48
C LEU A 30 -13.02 -10.37 12.12
N LEU A 31 -12.34 -9.29 11.74
CA LEU A 31 -12.54 -8.63 10.44
C LEU A 31 -12.11 -9.53 9.28
N GLY A 32 -11.02 -10.29 9.43
CA GLY A 32 -10.59 -11.28 8.45
C GLY A 32 -11.64 -12.37 8.21
N VAL A 33 -12.30 -12.86 9.27
CA VAL A 33 -13.40 -13.85 9.15
C VAL A 33 -14.61 -13.28 8.39
N ILE A 34 -14.85 -11.97 8.49
CA ILE A 34 -15.97 -11.27 7.82
C ILE A 34 -15.54 -10.76 6.41
N GLY A 35 -14.34 -11.09 5.95
CA GLY A 35 -13.84 -10.72 4.63
C GLY A 35 -13.38 -9.27 4.49
N HIS A 36 -13.12 -8.58 5.61
CA HIS A 36 -12.66 -7.18 5.68
C HIS A 36 -11.20 -7.11 6.15
N GLY A 37 -10.34 -8.00 5.64
CA GLY A 37 -8.93 -8.08 6.05
C GLY A 37 -8.11 -6.82 5.73
N GLU A 38 -8.60 -5.99 4.80
CA GLU A 38 -8.02 -4.72 4.41
C GLU A 38 -8.20 -3.60 5.45
N TRP A 39 -9.02 -3.82 6.49
CA TRP A 39 -9.31 -2.83 7.55
C TRP A 39 -8.31 -2.86 8.70
N LEU A 40 -7.08 -3.33 8.47
CA LEU A 40 -6.04 -3.44 9.49
C LEU A 40 -5.79 -2.11 10.22
N THR A 41 -5.73 -0.99 9.49
CA THR A 41 -5.50 0.34 10.08
C THR A 41 -6.65 0.75 11.00
N THR A 42 -7.89 0.36 10.68
CA THR A 42 -9.07 0.57 11.54
C THR A 42 -8.98 -0.29 12.81
N ALA A 43 -8.54 -1.55 12.69
CA ALA A 43 -8.30 -2.42 13.85
C ALA A 43 -7.24 -1.83 14.79
N ILE A 44 -6.14 -1.30 14.24
CA ILE A 44 -5.08 -0.63 15.01
C ILE A 44 -5.64 0.61 15.72
N GLY A 45 -6.38 1.47 15.01
CA GLY A 45 -6.98 2.67 15.59
C GLY A 45 -7.90 2.34 16.77
N LEU A 46 -8.79 1.35 16.60
CA LEU A 46 -9.69 0.86 17.65
C LEU A 46 -8.93 0.22 18.82
N GLY A 47 -7.84 -0.50 18.54
CA GLY A 47 -6.95 -1.03 19.56
C GLY A 47 -6.35 0.07 20.44
N ILE A 48 -5.80 1.12 19.82
CA ILE A 48 -5.22 2.27 20.54
C ILE A 48 -6.29 2.97 21.39
N LEU A 49 -7.52 3.13 20.88
CA LEU A 49 -8.66 3.68 21.64
C LEU A 49 -8.98 2.83 22.87
N ALA A 50 -9.03 1.50 22.71
CA ALA A 50 -9.26 0.60 23.82
C ALA A 50 -8.15 0.70 24.88
N GLY A 51 -6.90 0.89 24.46
CA GLY A 51 -5.80 1.13 25.40
C GLY A 51 -5.89 2.45 26.14
N ALA A 52 -6.34 3.52 25.48
CA ALA A 52 -6.62 4.78 26.14
C ALA A 52 -7.75 4.64 27.19
N ALA A 53 -8.82 3.92 26.86
CA ALA A 53 -9.92 3.66 27.78
C ALA A 53 -9.45 2.83 28.99
N ALA A 54 -8.70 1.76 28.77
CA ALA A 54 -8.15 0.94 29.85
C ALA A 54 -7.24 1.76 30.78
N ASN A 55 -6.33 2.59 30.23
CA ASN A 55 -5.49 3.48 31.02
C ASN A 55 -6.30 4.50 31.83
N TRP A 56 -7.41 5.01 31.30
CA TRP A 56 -8.28 5.95 32.02
C TRP A 56 -8.91 5.29 33.24
N PHE A 57 -9.53 4.11 33.06
CA PHE A 57 -10.21 3.41 34.15
C PHE A 57 -9.22 2.93 35.22
N ILE A 58 -8.09 2.34 34.81
CA ILE A 58 -7.05 1.88 35.74
C ILE A 58 -6.41 3.07 36.46
N GLY A 59 -6.07 4.13 35.72
CA GLY A 59 -5.49 5.35 36.30
C GLY A 59 -6.41 6.02 37.30
N LYS A 60 -7.71 6.13 36.98
CA LYS A 60 -8.72 6.67 37.90
C LYS A 60 -8.85 5.81 39.16
N LYS A 61 -8.89 4.49 39.02
CA LYS A 61 -8.97 3.54 40.15
C LYS A 61 -7.73 3.60 41.06
N LEU A 62 -6.54 3.69 40.48
CA LEU A 62 -5.29 3.78 41.24
C LEU A 62 -5.17 5.13 41.97
N ASN A 63 -5.58 6.22 41.32
CA ASN A 63 -5.51 7.57 41.89
C ASN A 63 -6.70 7.95 42.77
N SER A 64 -7.72 7.10 42.92
CA SER A 64 -8.85 7.33 43.83
C SER A 64 -8.64 6.79 45.25
N THR A 65 -7.42 6.37 45.59
CA THR A 65 -7.10 5.85 46.93
C THR A 65 -7.29 6.96 47.97
N PRO A 66 -8.09 6.75 49.04
CA PRO A 66 -8.28 7.75 50.09
C PRO A 66 -6.95 8.12 50.76
N PRO A 67 -6.80 9.38 51.21
CA PRO A 67 -5.60 9.81 51.92
C PRO A 67 -5.42 8.99 53.19
N ARG A 68 -4.16 8.66 53.51
CA ARG A 68 -3.82 8.01 54.78
C ARG A 68 -3.45 9.08 55.78
N GLU A 69 -4.16 9.12 56.90
CA GLU A 69 -3.80 9.99 58.02
C GLU A 69 -2.64 9.35 58.77
N LEU A 70 -1.59 10.13 59.01
CA LEU A 70 -0.48 9.77 59.88
C LEU A 70 -0.30 10.85 60.93
N ILE A 71 -0.03 10.46 62.17
CA ILE A 71 0.31 11.38 63.25
C ILE A 71 1.83 11.50 63.29
N ASP A 72 2.36 12.71 63.18
CA ASP A 72 3.79 12.95 63.36
C ASP A 72 4.14 12.80 64.85
N ALA A 73 5.04 11.88 65.18
CA ALA A 73 5.42 11.59 66.56
C ALA A 73 6.11 12.78 67.27
N LYS A 74 6.66 13.75 66.53
CA LYS A 74 7.38 14.89 67.13
C LYS A 74 6.48 16.09 67.39
N THR A 75 5.54 16.36 66.49
CA THR A 75 4.67 17.55 66.57
C THR A 75 3.25 17.21 67.02
N ASN A 76 2.89 15.92 67.04
CA ASN A 76 1.54 15.41 67.31
C ASN A 76 0.49 15.98 66.32
N GLU A 77 0.93 16.44 65.15
CA GLU A 77 0.07 16.96 64.10
C GLU A 77 -0.38 15.84 63.14
N THR A 78 -1.57 15.98 62.58
CA THR A 78 -2.13 15.06 61.59
C THR A 78 -1.68 15.44 60.18
N VAL A 79 -0.97 14.54 59.50
CA VAL A 79 -0.52 14.70 58.12
C VAL A 79 -1.31 13.77 57.20
N LEU A 80 -1.96 14.34 56.18
CA LEU A 80 -2.68 13.58 55.15
C LEU A 80 -1.75 13.21 53.99
N LEU A 81 -1.41 11.92 53.86
CA LEU A 81 -0.63 11.41 52.74
C LEU A 81 -1.52 10.97 51.57
N TYR A 82 -1.35 11.65 50.43
CA TYR A 82 -2.00 11.28 49.17
C TYR A 82 -1.07 10.41 48.31
N LYS A 83 -1.46 9.17 48.02
CA LYS A 83 -0.80 8.37 46.98
C LYS A 83 -1.24 8.86 45.60
N ARG A 84 -0.34 9.54 44.89
CA ARG A 84 -0.57 9.97 43.49
C ARG A 84 0.41 9.28 42.55
N HIS A 85 -0.14 8.59 41.56
CA HIS A 85 0.59 7.92 40.49
C HIS A 85 0.67 8.85 39.28
N LYS A 86 1.89 9.31 38.98
CA LYS A 86 2.16 10.30 37.94
C LYS A 86 3.22 9.79 36.97
N PHE A 87 3.02 10.09 35.68
CA PHE A 87 3.98 9.84 34.62
C PHE A 87 4.29 11.19 33.95
N PHE A 88 5.56 11.59 33.92
CA PHE A 88 5.99 12.94 33.54
C PHE A 88 5.22 14.04 34.29
N TRP A 89 5.13 13.92 35.63
CA TRP A 89 4.38 14.85 36.50
C TRP A 89 2.87 14.96 36.25
N ILE A 90 2.35 14.28 35.22
CA ILE A 90 0.93 14.24 34.85
C ILE A 90 0.29 12.99 35.48
N PRO A 91 -0.88 13.09 36.15
CA PRO A 91 -1.64 11.93 36.59
C PRO A 91 -1.89 10.93 35.46
N MET A 92 -1.67 9.64 35.74
CA MET A 92 -1.78 8.55 34.75
C MET A 92 -3.03 8.62 33.86
N GLN A 93 -4.20 8.94 34.42
CA GLN A 93 -5.45 9.00 33.65
C GLN A 93 -5.42 10.03 32.51
N TYR A 94 -4.67 11.13 32.65
CA TYR A 94 -4.64 12.17 31.63
C TYR A 94 -3.77 11.82 30.43
N TRP A 95 -2.91 10.79 30.54
CA TRP A 95 -2.22 10.23 29.38
C TRP A 95 -3.17 9.56 28.39
N SER A 96 -4.41 9.28 28.77
CA SER A 96 -5.42 8.81 27.82
C SER A 96 -5.78 9.85 26.75
N PHE A 97 -5.69 11.17 27.03
CA PHE A 97 -6.02 12.19 26.03
C PHE A 97 -5.03 12.22 24.85
N PRO A 98 -3.69 12.27 25.06
CA PRO A 98 -2.74 12.10 23.97
C PRO A 98 -2.94 10.80 23.18
N VAL A 99 -3.21 9.68 23.86
CA VAL A 99 -3.41 8.38 23.21
C VAL A 99 -4.68 8.38 22.34
N VAL A 100 -5.77 9.00 22.81
CA VAL A 100 -6.98 9.22 22.00
C VAL A 100 -6.67 10.06 20.78
N ALA A 101 -5.91 11.16 20.92
CA ALA A 101 -5.53 12.01 19.80
C ALA A 101 -4.75 11.23 18.73
N VAL A 102 -3.79 10.39 19.15
CA VAL A 102 -3.04 9.50 18.23
C VAL A 102 -3.97 8.52 17.53
N SER A 103 -4.92 7.90 18.24
CA SER A 103 -5.87 7.00 17.59
C SER A 103 -6.75 7.72 16.56
N LEU A 104 -7.25 8.92 16.87
CA LEU A 104 -8.02 9.70 15.92
C LEU A 104 -7.20 10.03 14.67
N ILE A 105 -5.93 10.42 14.81
CA ILE A 105 -5.04 10.64 13.67
C ILE A 105 -4.92 9.39 12.81
N VAL A 106 -4.73 8.21 13.42
CA VAL A 106 -4.67 6.93 12.70
C VAL A 106 -5.98 6.66 11.95
N LEU A 107 -7.14 6.85 12.59
CA LEU A 107 -8.45 6.62 11.98
C LEU A 107 -8.74 7.58 10.82
N PHE A 108 -8.42 8.87 10.97
CA PHE A 108 -8.67 9.89 9.93
C PHE A 108 -7.61 9.92 8.82
N SER A 109 -6.42 9.37 9.04
CA SER A 109 -5.42 9.23 7.96
C SER A 109 -5.94 8.37 6.78
N GLN A 110 -6.91 7.50 7.06
CA GLN A 110 -7.54 6.64 6.05
C GLN A 110 -8.57 7.40 5.20
N SER A 111 -9.32 8.35 5.79
CA SER A 111 -10.30 9.15 5.04
C SER A 111 -9.65 10.19 4.13
N GLY A 112 -8.39 10.55 4.38
CA GLY A 112 -7.59 11.44 3.52
C GLY A 112 -7.15 10.83 2.19
N HIS A 113 -7.27 9.52 2.00
CA HIS A 113 -7.03 8.86 0.71
C HIS A 113 -8.28 8.90 -0.20
N ALA A 114 -9.14 9.91 -0.04
CA ALA A 114 -10.06 10.30 -1.08
C ALA A 114 -9.23 10.50 -2.35
N ALA A 115 -9.47 9.65 -3.36
CA ALA A 115 -8.89 9.80 -4.68
C ALA A 115 -8.95 11.29 -5.04
N PRO A 116 -7.84 11.91 -5.46
CA PRO A 116 -7.83 13.34 -5.75
C PRO A 116 -9.03 13.63 -6.66
N PRO A 117 -9.86 14.64 -6.34
CA PRO A 117 -11.02 14.95 -7.16
C PRO A 117 -10.51 15.05 -8.58
N ALA A 118 -11.09 14.27 -9.49
CA ALA A 118 -10.79 14.33 -10.90
C ALA A 118 -10.95 15.80 -11.32
N ARG A 119 -9.85 16.55 -11.29
CA ARG A 119 -9.82 17.91 -11.80
C ARG A 119 -10.03 17.71 -13.28
N GLY A 120 -11.24 18.06 -13.70
CA GLY A 120 -11.60 18.14 -15.11
C GLY A 120 -10.50 18.89 -15.85
N ASN A 121 -10.13 18.32 -16.99
CA ASN A 121 -9.39 18.96 -18.07
C ASN A 121 -7.93 19.32 -17.76
N SER A 122 -7.13 18.30 -17.48
CA SER A 122 -5.87 18.09 -18.21
C SER A 122 -5.39 16.68 -17.93
N LEU A 123 -5.53 15.81 -18.93
CA LEU A 123 -4.81 14.54 -18.95
C LEU A 123 -3.33 14.81 -18.69
N PRO A 124 -2.62 13.95 -17.91
CA PRO A 124 -1.18 14.04 -17.82
C PRO A 124 -0.59 14.06 -19.24
N PRO A 125 0.48 14.84 -19.50
CA PRO A 125 1.10 14.87 -20.81
C PRO A 125 1.40 13.44 -21.26
N LEU A 126 1.35 13.21 -22.57
CA LEU A 126 1.69 11.99 -23.33
C LEU A 126 3.01 11.28 -22.92
N GLN A 127 3.69 11.74 -21.88
CA GLN A 127 4.80 11.08 -21.21
C GLN A 127 4.41 9.77 -20.51
N ALA A 128 3.13 9.50 -20.19
CA ALA A 128 2.70 8.17 -19.74
C ALA A 128 2.65 7.12 -20.89
N LEU A 129 2.86 7.55 -22.14
CA LEU A 129 3.12 6.67 -23.29
C LEU A 129 4.62 6.32 -23.43
N VAL A 130 5.48 6.81 -22.52
CA VAL A 130 6.95 6.62 -22.61
C VAL A 130 7.44 5.31 -22.01
N GLU A 131 6.61 4.47 -21.39
CA GLU A 131 7.12 3.20 -20.81
C GLU A 131 7.06 1.96 -21.71
N CYS A 132 6.68 2.06 -22.99
CA CYS A 132 7.23 1.09 -23.95
C CYS A 132 8.71 1.37 -24.20
N LYS A 133 9.29 2.53 -23.87
CA LYS A 133 10.73 2.80 -24.01
C LYS A 133 11.58 2.12 -22.93
N GLY A 134 11.08 2.03 -21.69
CA GLY A 134 11.74 1.32 -20.59
C GLY A 134 11.73 -0.20 -20.79
N ALA A 135 10.56 -0.77 -21.09
CA ALA A 135 10.43 -2.17 -21.46
C ALA A 135 11.16 -2.50 -22.78
N ALA A 136 11.10 -1.62 -23.80
CA ALA A 136 11.88 -1.79 -25.04
C ALA A 136 13.37 -1.69 -24.81
N SER A 137 13.88 -0.95 -23.81
CA SER A 137 15.32 -0.92 -23.54
C SER A 137 15.82 -2.26 -22.98
N GLY A 138 15.04 -2.90 -22.09
CA GLY A 138 15.34 -4.24 -21.59
C GLY A 138 15.13 -5.33 -22.65
N ILE A 139 14.09 -5.22 -23.46
CA ILE A 139 13.78 -6.17 -24.54
C ILE A 139 14.73 -6.00 -25.74
N ALA A 140 15.11 -4.78 -26.11
CA ALA A 140 16.09 -4.52 -27.18
C ALA A 140 17.49 -4.94 -26.75
N ALA A 141 17.92 -4.63 -25.52
CA ALA A 141 19.20 -5.13 -25.00
C ALA A 141 19.23 -6.67 -24.91
N TYR A 142 18.07 -7.30 -24.74
CA TYR A 142 17.92 -8.76 -24.82
C TYR A 142 17.98 -9.26 -26.26
N ALA A 143 17.31 -8.61 -27.21
CA ALA A 143 17.32 -8.96 -28.64
C ALA A 143 18.73 -8.83 -29.24
N ASP A 144 19.45 -7.74 -28.93
CA ASP A 144 20.83 -7.50 -29.35
C ASP A 144 21.76 -8.63 -28.85
N LYS A 145 21.65 -9.01 -27.56
CA LYS A 145 22.41 -10.14 -26.98
C LYS A 145 22.03 -11.52 -27.55
N LEU A 146 20.81 -11.65 -28.08
CA LEU A 146 20.34 -12.89 -28.71
C LEU A 146 20.87 -13.03 -30.15
N GLU A 147 20.97 -11.90 -30.87
CA GLU A 147 21.54 -11.81 -32.22
C GLU A 147 23.07 -11.98 -32.21
N GLU A 148 23.75 -11.47 -31.19
CA GLU A 148 25.19 -11.69 -30.99
C GLU A 148 25.55 -13.14 -30.63
N GLY A 149 24.56 -14.02 -30.42
CA GLY A 149 24.77 -15.43 -30.07
C GLY A 149 25.39 -15.63 -28.68
N THR A 150 25.43 -14.59 -27.85
CA THR A 150 26.10 -14.59 -26.54
C THR A 150 25.21 -15.13 -25.41
N LEU A 151 23.91 -15.32 -25.65
CA LEU A 151 22.98 -15.89 -24.67
C LEU A 151 23.01 -17.42 -24.64
N ALA A 152 23.89 -17.97 -23.79
CA ALA A 152 23.84 -19.38 -23.42
C ALA A 152 22.67 -19.67 -22.46
N GLY A 153 21.49 -19.95 -23.02
CA GLY A 153 20.36 -20.52 -22.29
C GLY A 153 19.66 -19.55 -21.33
N TRP A 154 18.37 -19.35 -21.57
CA TRP A 154 17.46 -18.47 -20.84
C TRP A 154 17.53 -18.55 -19.30
N ALA A 155 17.90 -19.71 -18.74
CA ALA A 155 18.00 -19.95 -17.30
C ALA A 155 19.30 -19.43 -16.63
N LYS A 156 20.27 -18.89 -17.39
CA LYS A 156 21.61 -18.56 -16.85
C LYS A 156 21.91 -17.07 -16.72
N ASN A 157 21.02 -16.17 -17.15
CA ASN A 157 21.22 -14.74 -16.95
C ASN A 157 20.57 -14.28 -15.63
N PRO A 158 21.36 -14.00 -14.58
CA PRO A 158 20.84 -13.70 -13.25
C PRO A 158 19.97 -12.44 -13.25
N GLU A 159 20.36 -11.36 -13.93
CA GLU A 159 19.61 -10.09 -13.94
C GLU A 159 18.20 -10.24 -14.53
N LEU A 160 18.09 -10.99 -15.64
CA LEU A 160 16.81 -11.27 -16.28
C LEU A 160 15.96 -12.26 -15.49
N SER A 161 16.58 -13.26 -14.87
CA SER A 161 15.88 -14.19 -13.97
C SER A 161 15.34 -13.48 -12.73
N THR A 162 16.08 -12.50 -12.21
CA THR A 162 15.68 -11.68 -11.06
C THR A 162 14.53 -10.74 -11.44
N PHE A 163 14.64 -10.00 -12.55
CA PHE A 163 13.56 -9.16 -13.07
C PHE A 163 12.26 -9.95 -13.28
N MET A 164 12.35 -11.12 -13.94
CA MET A 164 11.20 -12.00 -14.12
C MET A 164 10.65 -12.53 -12.80
N SER A 165 11.52 -12.92 -11.86
CA SER A 165 11.07 -13.41 -10.54
C SER A 165 10.40 -12.32 -9.73
N ASP A 166 10.87 -11.08 -9.84
CA ASP A 166 10.30 -9.92 -9.16
C ASP A 166 8.96 -9.55 -9.77
N VAL A 167 8.85 -9.55 -11.10
CA VAL A 167 7.61 -9.24 -11.83
C VAL A 167 6.56 -10.34 -11.66
N TRP A 168 6.93 -11.62 -11.69
CA TRP A 168 5.99 -12.75 -11.53
C TRP A 168 5.60 -13.03 -10.07
N ARG A 169 6.40 -12.62 -9.08
CA ARG A 169 6.09 -12.85 -7.65
C ARG A 169 5.44 -11.67 -6.96
N MET A 170 5.10 -10.58 -7.67
CA MET A 170 4.37 -9.46 -7.08
C MET A 170 2.95 -9.89 -6.70
N PRO A 171 2.61 -9.99 -5.40
CA PRO A 171 1.29 -10.47 -4.95
C PRO A 171 0.22 -9.37 -4.94
N LYS A 172 0.51 -8.18 -5.49
CA LYS A 172 -0.39 -7.03 -5.48
C LYS A 172 -0.65 -6.54 -6.91
N PRO A 173 -1.90 -6.27 -7.30
CA PRO A 173 -2.19 -5.59 -8.55
C PRO A 173 -1.52 -4.22 -8.51
N MET A 174 -0.47 -4.03 -9.31
CA MET A 174 0.06 -2.70 -9.56
C MET A 174 -0.91 -1.98 -10.48
N THR A 175 -1.41 -0.83 -10.05
CA THR A 175 -2.15 0.08 -10.91
C THR A 175 -1.14 0.76 -11.83
N VAL A 176 -0.94 0.19 -13.02
CA VAL A 176 -0.09 0.79 -14.05
C VAL A 176 -0.98 1.64 -14.94
N THR A 177 -0.51 2.84 -15.28
CA THR A 177 -1.23 3.72 -16.20
C THR A 177 -0.68 3.52 -17.60
N VAL A 178 -1.39 2.79 -18.46
CA VAL A 178 -1.00 2.62 -19.87
C VAL A 178 -1.76 3.65 -20.69
N ALA A 179 -1.03 4.61 -21.28
CA ALA A 179 -1.61 5.67 -22.10
C ALA A 179 -2.75 6.47 -21.43
N GLY A 180 -2.63 6.68 -20.11
CA GLY A 180 -3.62 7.42 -19.31
C GLY A 180 -4.81 6.58 -18.80
N LEU A 181 -4.90 5.30 -19.18
CA LEU A 181 -5.90 4.37 -18.67
C LEU A 181 -5.37 3.67 -17.41
N GLN A 182 -6.13 3.68 -16.33
CA GLN A 182 -5.86 2.83 -15.17
C GLN A 182 -6.04 1.39 -15.62
N THR A 183 -4.95 0.62 -15.54
CA THR A 183 -4.99 -0.82 -15.83
C THR A 183 -4.85 -1.59 -14.54
N GLN A 184 -5.63 -2.66 -14.45
CA GLN A 184 -5.51 -3.67 -13.41
C GLN A 184 -5.11 -4.96 -14.10
N ASP A 185 -4.28 -5.77 -13.46
CA ASP A 185 -3.91 -7.10 -13.98
C ASP A 185 -3.05 -7.02 -15.27
N VAL A 186 -1.79 -6.59 -15.11
CA VAL A 186 -0.78 -6.67 -16.19
C VAL A 186 -0.46 -8.15 -16.43
N ARG A 187 -0.78 -8.64 -17.62
CA ARG A 187 -0.52 -10.03 -18.02
C ARG A 187 0.53 -10.03 -19.12
N PHE A 188 1.65 -10.69 -18.84
CA PHE A 188 2.61 -11.02 -19.89
C PHE A 188 2.02 -12.19 -20.69
N GLY A 189 1.76 -11.96 -21.98
CA GLY A 189 1.15 -12.95 -22.86
C GLY A 189 2.07 -14.15 -23.10
N SER A 190 1.47 -15.28 -23.49
CA SER A 190 2.21 -16.45 -23.96
C SER A 190 2.93 -16.14 -25.27
N TYR A 191 4.08 -16.78 -25.44
CA TYR A 191 4.96 -16.69 -26.60
C TYR A 191 4.34 -17.40 -27.82
N GLU A 192 3.22 -16.91 -28.33
CA GLU A 192 2.62 -17.45 -29.56
C GLU A 192 3.11 -16.63 -30.75
N LEU A 193 3.64 -17.31 -31.77
CA LEU A 193 4.11 -16.75 -33.05
C LEU A 193 5.41 -15.91 -33.00
N GLY A 194 6.17 -15.97 -31.91
CA GLY A 194 7.51 -15.41 -31.84
C GLY A 194 7.59 -13.90 -31.58
N ASN A 195 6.46 -13.22 -31.33
CA ASN A 195 6.44 -11.82 -30.93
C ASN A 195 6.36 -11.69 -29.40
N TYR A 196 7.04 -10.69 -28.84
CA TYR A 196 6.93 -10.35 -27.42
C TYR A 196 5.73 -9.42 -27.23
N ALA A 197 4.79 -9.79 -26.36
CA ALA A 197 3.63 -8.96 -26.07
C ALA A 197 3.44 -8.74 -24.55
N VAL A 198 3.39 -7.49 -24.14
CA VAL A 198 2.97 -7.10 -22.79
C VAL A 198 1.57 -6.52 -22.90
N HIS A 199 0.59 -7.12 -22.23
CA HIS A 199 -0.79 -6.65 -22.24
C HIS A 199 -1.20 -6.16 -20.85
N ALA A 200 -2.00 -5.10 -20.84
CA ALA A 200 -2.64 -4.59 -19.65
C ALA A 200 -4.15 -4.53 -19.90
N VAL A 201 -4.93 -5.03 -18.94
CA VAL A 201 -6.40 -5.00 -19.02
C VAL A 201 -6.87 -3.66 -18.47
N THR A 202 -7.63 -2.93 -19.27
CA THR A 202 -8.25 -1.66 -18.85
C THR A 202 -9.66 -1.94 -18.28
N ASP A 203 -10.18 -1.01 -17.49
CA ASP A 203 -11.60 -1.06 -17.08
C ASP A 203 -12.56 -0.57 -18.19
N ALA A 204 -12.03 -0.15 -19.35
CA ALA A 204 -12.84 0.28 -20.48
C ALA A 204 -13.51 -0.91 -21.17
N THR A 205 -14.77 -0.71 -21.58
CA THR A 205 -15.58 -1.71 -22.30
C THR A 205 -15.75 -1.37 -23.79
N ASP A 206 -15.53 -0.11 -24.16
CA ASP A 206 -15.64 0.40 -25.54
C ASP A 206 -14.26 0.43 -26.22
N LEU A 207 -14.04 -0.53 -27.13
CA LEU A 207 -12.80 -0.66 -27.89
C LEU A 207 -12.58 0.50 -28.86
N ASP A 208 -13.64 1.04 -29.47
CA ASP A 208 -13.54 2.11 -30.46
C ASP A 208 -13.20 3.46 -29.82
N ALA A 209 -13.67 3.69 -28.59
CA ALA A 209 -13.25 4.84 -27.78
C ALA A 209 -11.76 4.78 -27.47
N VAL A 210 -11.28 3.62 -26.99
CA VAL A 210 -9.85 3.41 -26.68
C VAL A 210 -9.00 3.52 -27.95
N ALA A 211 -9.44 2.93 -29.06
CA ALA A 211 -8.72 2.98 -30.34
C ALA A 211 -8.60 4.39 -30.88
N ARG A 212 -9.69 5.19 -30.86
CA ARG A 212 -9.63 6.61 -31.25
C ARG A 212 -8.70 7.41 -30.36
N GLN A 213 -8.71 7.17 -29.05
CA GLN A 213 -7.84 7.85 -28.09
C GLN A 213 -6.36 7.54 -28.32
N LEU A 214 -6.04 6.29 -28.64
CA LEU A 214 -4.67 5.83 -28.90
C LEU A 214 -4.20 6.10 -30.35
N GLY A 215 -5.13 6.51 -31.22
CA GLY A 215 -4.88 6.68 -32.65
C GLY A 215 -4.62 5.34 -33.35
N LEU A 216 -5.20 4.25 -32.85
CA LEU A 216 -5.13 2.94 -33.49
C LEU A 216 -5.97 2.92 -34.75
N ARG A 217 -5.51 2.16 -35.73
CA ARG A 217 -6.21 1.94 -37.00
C ARG A 217 -6.31 0.44 -37.26
N GLY A 218 -7.24 0.02 -38.10
CA GLY A 218 -7.30 -1.35 -38.56
C GLY A 218 -6.04 -1.69 -39.35
N VAL A 219 -5.32 -2.72 -38.90
CA VAL A 219 -4.12 -3.26 -39.55
C VAL A 219 -4.38 -4.73 -39.82
N ASP A 220 -4.24 -5.15 -41.09
CA ASP A 220 -4.48 -6.52 -41.50
C ASP A 220 -3.64 -7.50 -40.69
N GLY A 221 -4.30 -8.52 -40.13
CA GLY A 221 -3.67 -9.53 -39.27
C GLY A 221 -3.34 -9.08 -37.84
N ARG A 222 -3.55 -7.80 -37.47
CA ARG A 222 -3.26 -7.28 -36.11
C ARG A 222 -4.44 -6.61 -35.42
N GLY A 223 -5.56 -6.40 -36.11
CA GLY A 223 -6.72 -5.73 -35.54
C GLY A 223 -6.47 -4.22 -35.39
N LEU A 224 -6.83 -3.64 -34.25
CA LEU A 224 -6.60 -2.21 -33.98
C LEU A 224 -5.19 -2.00 -33.47
N ALA A 225 -4.33 -1.47 -34.33
CA ALA A 225 -2.93 -1.28 -34.04
C ALA A 225 -2.41 0.07 -34.53
N ARG A 226 -1.29 0.51 -33.95
CA ARG A 226 -0.50 1.64 -34.43
C ARG A 226 0.97 1.34 -34.22
N GLU A 227 1.77 1.63 -35.24
CA GLU A 227 3.21 1.52 -35.12
C GLU A 227 3.74 2.57 -34.13
N ALA A 228 4.47 2.08 -33.13
CA ALA A 228 5.26 2.86 -32.20
C ALA A 228 6.70 3.02 -32.75
N GLY A 229 7.52 3.85 -32.09
CA GLY A 229 8.92 3.98 -32.49
C GLY A 229 9.67 2.65 -32.42
N LYS A 230 10.61 2.42 -33.36
CA LYS A 230 11.48 1.23 -33.47
C LYS A 230 10.76 -0.09 -33.82
N GLY A 231 9.69 -0.02 -34.64
CA GLY A 231 9.01 -1.21 -35.16
C GLY A 231 8.08 -1.92 -34.18
N ALA A 232 7.97 -1.44 -32.94
CA ALA A 232 6.98 -1.94 -32.00
C ALA A 232 5.56 -1.53 -32.43
N TRP A 233 4.56 -2.31 -32.07
CA TRP A 233 3.15 -2.02 -32.33
C TRP A 233 2.41 -1.87 -31.03
N ILE A 234 1.62 -0.81 -30.90
CA ILE A 234 0.62 -0.70 -29.85
C ILE A 234 -0.65 -1.34 -30.40
N VAL A 235 -1.16 -2.36 -29.72
CA VAL A 235 -2.37 -3.09 -30.11
C VAL A 235 -3.44 -2.94 -29.05
N ALA A 236 -4.71 -2.88 -29.47
CA ALA A 236 -5.85 -3.02 -28.56
C ALA A 236 -6.82 -4.08 -29.09
N ARG A 237 -7.33 -4.90 -28.17
CA ARG A 237 -8.32 -5.93 -28.48
C ARG A 237 -9.34 -6.06 -27.36
N GLN A 238 -10.51 -6.60 -27.67
CA GLN A 238 -11.50 -6.93 -26.67
C GLN A 238 -11.22 -8.31 -26.08
N PHE A 239 -11.14 -8.42 -24.75
CA PHE A 239 -10.98 -9.67 -24.03
C PHE A 239 -11.97 -9.74 -22.87
N LYS A 240 -12.85 -10.75 -22.89
CA LYS A 240 -13.88 -10.98 -21.85
C LYS A 240 -14.70 -9.72 -21.50
N GLY A 241 -15.06 -8.93 -22.51
CA GLY A 241 -15.87 -7.71 -22.35
C GLY A 241 -15.09 -6.47 -21.86
N ARG A 242 -13.77 -6.56 -21.71
CA ARG A 242 -12.87 -5.43 -21.40
C ARG A 242 -11.91 -5.18 -22.56
N VAL A 243 -11.30 -4.00 -22.59
CA VAL A 243 -10.27 -3.66 -23.58
C VAL A 243 -8.88 -3.98 -23.00
N GLU A 244 -8.17 -4.88 -23.68
CA GLU A 244 -6.75 -5.13 -23.48
C GLU A 244 -5.94 -4.22 -24.39
N VAL A 245 -4.95 -3.54 -23.85
CA VAL A 245 -3.98 -2.75 -24.61
C VAL A 245 -2.60 -3.35 -24.37
N GLY A 246 -1.81 -3.53 -25.42
CA GLY A 246 -0.46 -4.07 -25.29
C GLY A 246 0.55 -3.50 -26.27
N CYS A 247 1.82 -3.72 -25.98
CA CYS A 247 2.94 -3.46 -26.90
C CYS A 247 3.42 -4.80 -27.46
N GLU A 248 3.31 -4.99 -28.78
CA GLU A 248 3.85 -6.11 -29.54
C GLU A 248 5.19 -5.71 -30.19
N TYR A 249 6.21 -6.53 -30.04
CA TYR A 249 7.49 -6.36 -30.75
C TYR A 249 7.60 -7.40 -31.85
N PRO A 250 7.87 -7.00 -33.11
CA PRO A 250 8.07 -7.95 -34.20
C PRO A 250 9.31 -8.79 -33.93
N ASN A 251 9.21 -10.08 -34.21
CA ASN A 251 10.37 -10.97 -34.16
C ASN A 251 11.36 -10.58 -35.27
N PRO A 252 12.61 -10.19 -34.95
CA PRO A 252 13.59 -9.85 -35.97
C PRO A 252 13.90 -11.02 -36.91
N ARG A 253 13.70 -12.27 -36.48
CA ARG A 253 13.93 -13.47 -37.32
C ARG A 253 12.85 -13.74 -38.36
N ILE A 254 11.67 -13.13 -38.24
CA ILE A 254 10.54 -13.34 -39.16
C ILE A 254 10.43 -12.18 -40.17
N ALA A 255 11.05 -11.03 -39.88
CA ALA A 255 11.04 -9.85 -40.75
C ALA A 255 12.06 -9.91 -41.91
N GLY A 256 12.55 -11.11 -42.25
CA GLY A 256 13.44 -11.37 -43.39
C GLY A 256 12.69 -11.47 -44.71
#